data_AF-A0A1F5ZRB9-F1
#
_entry.id   AF-A0A1F5ZRB9-F1
#
_cell.length_a   1.000
_cell.length_b   1.000
_cell.length_c   1.000
_cell.angle_alpha   90.00
_cell.angle_beta   90.00
_cell.angle_gamma   90.00
#
_symmetry.space_group_name_H-M   'P 1'
#
loop_
_entity.id
_entity.type
_entity.pdbx_description
1 polymer ?
#
loop_
_entity_poly.entity_id
_entity_poly.type
_entity_poly.pdbx_seq_one_letter_code
_entity_poly.pdbx_strand_id
1 'polypeptide(L)'
;MVEHGESISRIRTSEGLKEFRMSLLASAREDTPQLASVHPTEIDAIVDTLLDLLQKFEHAARPHPAIHADTDVVMIVSGPGEYSQTIEPKEEKLDRYRNFPWARKMDRARVRAGVTLVREVTAKRLEKPAAEVTEEDIANHGPWLHYASTSWENNHIRHALAQPALGMPSSKIFMYTFLDDHGKERQFINTATQMEGLEFPEGSRPRRVLVVSHPPHLVRTAYLMERSKERIPKGTVVQFFPIPTPKEAVEPYGLMELRGVFAAIYKLGTAAKTPFNFSLE
;
A
#
# COMPACT_ATOMS: atom_id res chain seq x y z
N MET A 1 30.66 0.44 19.61
CA MET A 1 29.76 1.53 20.03
C MET A 1 29.37 2.28 18.78
N VAL A 2 28.16 2.04 18.28
CA VAL A 2 27.64 2.71 17.08
C VAL A 2 26.58 3.67 17.59
N GLU A 3 26.81 4.97 17.37
CA GLU A 3 25.82 6.01 17.60
C GLU A 3 24.60 5.72 16.71
N HIS A 4 23.55 5.19 17.33
CA HIS A 4 22.24 4.98 16.74
C HIS A 4 21.25 5.83 17.53
N GLY A 5 21.31 7.15 17.33
CA GLY A 5 20.52 8.09 18.14
C GLY A 5 19.93 9.29 17.42
N GLU A 6 20.50 9.78 16.33
CA GLU A 6 20.16 11.14 15.87
C GLU A 6 19.77 11.20 14.39
N SER A 7 18.58 10.70 14.09
CA SER A 7 17.71 11.29 13.06
C SER A 7 16.31 10.75 13.31
N ILE A 8 15.71 11.28 14.37
CA ILE A 8 14.27 11.16 14.62
C ILE A 8 13.63 12.08 13.59
N SER A 9 12.85 11.54 12.65
CA SER A 9 12.08 12.32 11.67
C SER A 9 11.42 13.52 12.37
N ARG A 10 11.53 14.72 11.78
CA ARG A 10 11.04 15.97 12.41
C ARG A 10 9.54 15.87 12.75
N ILE A 11 8.79 15.08 11.99
CA ILE A 11 7.36 14.79 12.19
C ILE A 11 7.04 14.18 13.58
N ARG A 12 8.04 13.65 14.30
CA ARG A 12 7.86 13.05 15.63
C ARG A 12 7.95 14.04 16.79
N THR A 13 8.36 15.29 16.55
CA THR A 13 8.29 16.37 17.56
C THR A 13 7.02 17.20 17.36
N SER A 14 6.53 17.84 18.42
CA SER A 14 5.36 18.73 18.33
C SER A 14 5.59 19.89 17.34
N GLU A 15 6.79 20.47 17.35
CA GLU A 15 7.14 21.57 16.43
C GLU A 15 7.28 21.07 14.99
N GLY A 16 7.95 19.95 14.75
CA GLY A 16 8.09 19.42 13.40
C GLY A 16 6.78 18.90 12.80
N LEU A 17 5.84 18.42 13.63
CA LEU A 17 4.48 18.10 13.19
C LEU A 17 3.72 19.36 12.73
N LYS A 18 3.90 20.49 13.44
CA LYS A 18 3.30 21.77 13.09
C LYS A 18 3.87 22.32 11.78
N GLU A 19 5.19 22.27 11.59
CA GLU A 19 5.84 22.65 10.32
C GLU A 19 5.34 21.77 9.15
N PHE A 20 5.24 20.46 9.38
CA PHE A 20 4.74 19.52 8.40
C PHE A 20 3.27 19.80 8.03
N ARG A 21 2.41 20.08 9.01
CA ARG A 21 1.02 20.49 8.80
C ARG A 21 0.92 21.70 7.88
N MET A 22 1.69 22.75 8.16
CA MET A 22 1.69 23.98 7.36
C MET A 22 2.13 23.70 5.92
N SER A 23 3.16 22.87 5.76
CA SER A 23 3.70 22.49 4.45
C SER A 23 2.69 21.67 3.63
N LEU A 24 1.99 20.73 4.30
CA LEU A 24 0.91 19.95 3.70
C LEU A 24 -0.23 20.84 3.22
N LEU A 25 -0.73 21.75 4.06
CA LEU A 25 -1.83 22.64 3.71
C LEU A 25 -1.47 23.57 2.55
N ALA A 26 -0.27 24.14 2.56
CA ALA A 26 0.22 24.98 1.47
C ALA A 26 0.26 24.20 0.15
N SER A 27 0.87 23.02 0.14
CA SER A 27 0.98 22.21 -1.07
C SER A 27 -0.36 21.64 -1.53
N ALA A 28 -1.27 21.31 -0.62
CA ALA A 28 -2.62 20.84 -0.97
C ALA A 28 -3.44 21.93 -1.66
N ARG A 29 -3.37 23.17 -1.18
CA ARG A 29 -4.08 24.32 -1.80
C ARG A 29 -3.54 24.67 -3.18
N GLU A 30 -2.24 24.52 -3.40
CA GLU A 30 -1.61 24.72 -4.70
C GLU A 30 -2.08 23.67 -5.73
N ASP A 31 -2.04 22.38 -5.37
CA ASP A 31 -2.40 21.28 -6.26
C ASP A 31 -3.92 21.10 -6.47
N THR A 32 -4.72 21.56 -5.49
CA THR A 32 -6.17 21.39 -5.42
C THR A 32 -6.88 22.73 -5.14
N PRO A 33 -7.03 23.61 -6.16
CA PRO A 33 -7.67 24.92 -5.98
C PRO A 33 -9.11 24.86 -5.45
N GLN A 34 -9.80 23.73 -5.64
CA GLN A 34 -11.14 23.47 -5.09
C GLN A 34 -11.19 23.57 -3.56
N LEU A 35 -10.06 23.44 -2.86
CA LEU A 35 -10.00 23.63 -1.41
C LEU A 35 -10.36 25.06 -0.98
N ALA A 36 -10.28 26.05 -1.87
CA ALA A 36 -10.66 27.43 -1.55
C ALA A 36 -12.16 27.59 -1.21
N SER A 37 -13.02 26.67 -1.67
CA SER A 37 -14.46 26.66 -1.35
C SER A 37 -14.84 25.72 -0.21
N VAL A 38 -13.88 24.99 0.37
CA VAL A 38 -14.12 24.06 1.49
C VAL A 38 -13.97 24.79 2.80
N HIS A 39 -14.86 24.51 3.75
CA HIS A 39 -14.83 25.15 5.07
C HIS A 39 -13.52 24.81 5.80
N PRO A 40 -12.80 25.78 6.41
CA PRO A 40 -11.50 25.54 7.04
C PRO A 40 -11.52 24.41 8.08
N THR A 41 -12.58 24.31 8.88
CA THR A 41 -12.70 23.24 9.90
C THR A 41 -12.82 21.84 9.30
N GLU A 42 -13.38 21.69 8.10
CA GLU A 42 -13.42 20.41 7.40
C GLU A 42 -12.01 20.02 6.93
N ILE A 43 -11.26 20.99 6.39
CA ILE A 43 -9.86 20.78 5.98
C ILE A 43 -9.02 20.38 7.20
N ASP A 44 -9.15 21.10 8.32
CA ASP A 44 -8.40 20.81 9.54
C ASP A 44 -8.70 19.42 10.09
N ALA A 45 -9.97 19.01 10.14
CA ALA A 45 -10.34 17.66 10.59
C ALA A 45 -9.75 16.55 9.70
N ILE A 46 -9.72 16.76 8.37
CA ILE A 46 -9.08 15.82 7.45
C ILE A 46 -7.58 15.79 7.71
N VAL A 47 -6.91 16.93 7.83
CA VAL A 47 -5.47 17.00 8.12
C VAL A 47 -5.12 16.28 9.43
N ASP A 48 -5.89 16.52 10.49
CA ASP A 48 -5.67 15.86 11.78
C ASP A 48 -5.77 14.34 11.64
N THR A 49 -6.78 13.86 10.91
CA THR A 49 -6.95 12.43 10.64
C THR A 49 -5.78 11.86 9.82
N LEU A 50 -5.32 12.58 8.79
CA LEU A 50 -4.21 12.16 7.95
C LEU A 50 -2.90 12.03 8.73
N LEU A 51 -2.61 12.99 9.60
CA LEU A 51 -1.39 13.00 10.42
C LEU A 51 -1.45 11.92 11.51
N ASP A 52 -2.59 11.73 12.16
CA ASP A 52 -2.81 10.65 13.12
C ASP A 52 -2.62 9.27 12.47
N LEU A 53 -3.21 9.03 11.30
CA LEU A 53 -3.03 7.79 10.55
C LEU A 53 -1.56 7.56 10.14
N LEU A 54 -0.89 8.60 9.65
CA LEU A 54 0.52 8.50 9.29
C LEU A 54 1.37 8.08 10.50
N GLN A 55 1.17 8.73 11.65
CA GLN A 55 1.88 8.39 12.89
C GLN A 55 1.57 6.97 13.35
N LYS A 56 0.30 6.55 13.32
CA LYS A 56 -0.13 5.18 13.66
C LYS A 56 0.56 4.14 12.78
N PHE A 57 0.59 4.35 11.46
CA PHE A 57 1.25 3.42 10.54
C PHE A 57 2.77 3.43 10.66
N GLU A 58 3.40 4.58 10.84
CA GLU A 58 4.86 4.67 11.08
C GLU A 58 5.26 3.99 12.40
N HIS A 59 4.41 4.07 13.43
CA HIS A 59 4.61 3.34 14.68
C HIS A 59 4.41 1.83 14.48
N ALA A 60 3.31 1.44 13.85
CA ALA A 60 3.01 0.03 13.58
C ALA A 60 4.01 -0.62 12.61
N ALA A 61 4.77 0.15 11.82
CA ALA A 61 5.80 -0.40 10.95
C ALA A 61 6.94 -1.10 11.71
N ARG A 62 7.10 -0.83 13.02
CA ARG A 62 8.02 -1.53 13.94
C ARG A 62 7.43 -1.45 15.36
N PRO A 63 6.76 -2.51 15.86
CA PRO A 63 7.17 -3.93 15.72
C PRO A 63 6.47 -4.76 14.62
N HIS A 64 5.64 -4.18 13.76
CA HIS A 64 4.67 -4.86 12.89
C HIS A 64 3.43 -5.42 13.61
N PRO A 65 2.23 -5.33 13.00
CA PRO A 65 1.01 -6.00 13.47
C PRO A 65 1.16 -7.51 13.60
N ALA A 66 0.31 -8.14 14.41
CA ALA A 66 0.31 -9.59 14.56
C ALA A 66 -0.14 -10.28 13.27
N ILE A 67 0.50 -11.41 12.95
CA ILE A 67 0.15 -12.23 11.79
C ILE A 67 -0.84 -13.30 12.23
N HIS A 68 -1.97 -13.41 11.53
CA HIS A 68 -3.05 -14.35 11.87
C HIS A 68 -3.17 -15.48 10.84
N ALA A 69 -3.40 -16.70 11.33
CA ALA A 69 -3.54 -17.90 10.47
C ALA A 69 -4.80 -17.85 9.59
N ASP A 70 -5.80 -17.04 9.95
CA ASP A 70 -7.02 -16.82 9.17
C ASP A 70 -6.84 -15.81 8.01
N THR A 71 -5.63 -15.25 7.84
CA THR A 71 -5.28 -14.40 6.68
C THR A 71 -5.39 -15.22 5.40
N ASP A 72 -6.35 -14.92 4.54
CA ASP A 72 -6.60 -15.67 3.30
C ASP A 72 -5.96 -15.00 2.08
N VAL A 73 -5.71 -13.69 2.17
CA VAL A 73 -5.09 -12.89 1.10
C VAL A 73 -4.05 -11.95 1.71
N VAL A 74 -2.86 -11.94 1.14
CA VAL A 74 -1.83 -10.90 1.34
C VAL A 74 -1.85 -10.00 0.11
N MET A 75 -2.42 -8.81 0.25
CA MET A 75 -2.55 -7.83 -0.83
C MET A 75 -1.40 -6.83 -0.79
N ILE A 76 -0.63 -6.78 -1.87
CA ILE A 76 0.44 -5.82 -2.08
C ILE A 76 -0.10 -4.68 -2.93
N VAL A 77 -0.09 -3.47 -2.40
CA VAL A 77 -0.38 -2.27 -3.20
C VAL A 77 0.91 -1.84 -3.87
N SER A 78 0.96 -1.80 -5.21
CA SER A 78 2.19 -1.52 -5.94
C SER A 78 2.80 -0.17 -5.54
N GLY A 79 4.13 -0.14 -5.46
CA GLY A 79 4.90 1.00 -4.96
C GLY A 79 5.64 1.79 -6.04
N PRO A 80 6.20 2.94 -5.64
CA PRO A 80 7.15 3.65 -6.48
C PRO A 80 8.33 2.76 -6.88
N GLY A 81 8.84 3.00 -8.08
CA GLY A 81 9.96 2.25 -8.64
C GLY A 81 9.62 0.82 -9.08
N GLU A 82 10.56 0.19 -9.76
CA GLU A 82 10.38 -1.13 -10.34
C GLU A 82 10.95 -2.24 -9.46
N TYR A 83 10.32 -3.41 -9.52
CA TYR A 83 10.89 -4.62 -8.91
C TYR A 83 12.18 -5.07 -9.61
N SER A 84 12.16 -5.19 -10.95
CA SER A 84 13.34 -5.53 -11.75
C SER A 84 13.99 -4.23 -12.25
N GLN A 85 15.31 -4.10 -12.14
CA GLN A 85 16.03 -2.91 -12.59
C GLN A 85 16.46 -3.01 -14.07
N THR A 86 16.02 -4.05 -14.79
CA THR A 86 16.59 -4.49 -16.08
C THR A 86 15.75 -4.13 -17.29
N ILE A 87 14.54 -3.60 -17.11
CA ILE A 87 13.68 -3.16 -18.20
C ILE A 87 13.56 -1.65 -18.05
N GLU A 88 14.00 -0.86 -19.03
CA GLU A 88 13.91 0.59 -18.90
C GLU A 88 12.44 1.02 -18.73
N PRO A 89 12.16 1.98 -17.82
CA PRO A 89 10.81 2.51 -17.66
C PRO A 89 10.35 3.07 -19.01
N LYS A 90 9.18 2.63 -19.48
CA LYS A 90 8.52 3.31 -20.61
C LYS A 90 8.24 4.76 -20.23
N GLU A 91 8.48 5.69 -21.17
CA GLU A 91 8.24 7.13 -21.00
C GLU A 91 6.82 7.48 -20.46
N GLU A 92 5.84 6.61 -20.74
CA GLU A 92 4.45 6.73 -20.29
C GLU A 92 4.28 6.68 -18.77
N LYS A 93 5.19 6.02 -18.05
CA LYS A 93 5.29 6.10 -16.59
C LYS A 93 6.21 7.26 -16.22
N LEU A 94 5.70 8.47 -16.37
CA LEU A 94 6.17 9.61 -15.57
C LEU A 94 5.77 9.36 -14.11
N ASP A 95 6.41 8.39 -13.46
CA ASP A 95 6.27 8.20 -12.04
C ASP A 95 6.68 9.52 -11.38
N ARG A 96 5.74 10.14 -10.64
CA ARG A 96 5.99 11.38 -9.88
C ARG A 96 7.18 11.23 -8.92
N TYR A 97 7.57 9.99 -8.63
CA TYR A 97 8.70 9.65 -7.79
C TYR A 97 10.03 9.40 -8.52
N ARG A 98 10.07 9.42 -9.86
CA ARG A 98 11.24 9.00 -10.66
C ARG A 98 12.54 9.77 -10.35
N ASN A 99 12.39 11.02 -9.93
CA ASN A 99 13.51 11.91 -9.60
C ASN A 99 14.04 11.71 -8.17
N PHE A 100 13.39 10.87 -7.37
CA PHE A 100 13.77 10.64 -5.99
C PHE A 100 14.53 9.32 -5.83
N PRO A 101 15.80 9.35 -5.37
CA PRO A 101 16.59 8.13 -5.17
C PRO A 101 15.93 7.12 -4.23
N TRP A 102 15.21 7.60 -3.21
CA TRP A 102 14.53 6.77 -2.21
C TRP A 102 13.37 5.96 -2.76
N ALA A 103 12.80 6.37 -3.90
CA ALA A 103 11.71 5.65 -4.55
C ALA A 103 12.19 4.35 -5.20
N ARG A 104 13.50 4.25 -5.48
CA ARG A 104 14.10 3.07 -6.08
C ARG A 104 13.95 1.90 -5.10
N LYS A 105 13.38 0.79 -5.59
CA LYS A 105 13.20 -0.48 -4.87
C LYS A 105 12.13 -0.47 -3.77
N MET A 106 11.31 0.58 -3.63
CA MET A 106 10.19 0.56 -2.68
C MET A 106 9.21 -0.56 -3.01
N ASP A 107 8.88 -0.75 -4.29
CA ASP A 107 8.05 -1.87 -4.73
C ASP A 107 8.67 -3.23 -4.39
N ARG A 108 9.98 -3.39 -4.63
CA ARG A 108 10.73 -4.59 -4.24
C ARG A 108 10.64 -4.88 -2.73
N ALA A 109 10.67 -3.85 -1.88
CA ALA A 109 10.51 -4.01 -0.45
C ALA A 109 9.10 -4.52 -0.09
N ARG A 110 8.06 -4.01 -0.75
CA ARG A 110 6.68 -4.48 -0.57
C ARG A 110 6.49 -5.92 -1.03
N VAL A 111 7.04 -6.29 -2.18
CA VAL A 111 7.01 -7.67 -2.71
C VAL A 111 7.69 -8.65 -1.76
N ARG A 112 8.89 -8.32 -1.29
CA ARG A 112 9.61 -9.15 -0.30
C ARG A 112 8.83 -9.30 1.00
N ALA A 113 8.24 -8.22 1.50
CA ALA A 113 7.41 -8.27 2.70
C ALA A 113 6.18 -9.16 2.49
N GLY A 114 5.46 -8.99 1.37
CA GLY A 114 4.30 -9.82 1.06
C GLY A 114 4.62 -11.30 0.94
N VAL A 115 5.72 -11.66 0.27
CA VAL A 115 6.20 -13.06 0.18
C VAL A 115 6.56 -13.62 1.56
N THR A 116 7.24 -12.82 2.39
CA THR A 116 7.56 -13.20 3.78
C THR A 116 6.28 -13.45 4.57
N LEU A 117 5.28 -12.59 4.45
CA LEU A 117 3.99 -12.74 5.12
C LEU A 117 3.22 -13.97 4.68
N VAL A 118 3.24 -14.32 3.39
CA VAL A 118 2.66 -15.59 2.92
C VAL A 118 3.32 -16.78 3.62
N ARG A 119 4.66 -16.78 3.72
CA ARG A 119 5.40 -17.83 4.44
C ARG A 119 5.03 -17.89 5.92
N GLU A 120 5.00 -16.75 6.60
CA GLU A 120 4.63 -16.66 8.03
C GLU A 120 3.19 -17.13 8.31
N VAL A 121 2.23 -16.76 7.45
CA VAL A 121 0.84 -17.25 7.57
C VAL A 121 0.79 -18.76 7.35
N THR A 122 1.50 -19.26 6.34
CA THR A 122 1.61 -20.71 6.07
C THR A 122 2.23 -21.46 7.25
N ALA A 123 3.30 -20.91 7.81
CA ALA A 123 3.98 -21.44 8.99
C ALA A 123 3.04 -21.56 10.19
N LYS A 124 2.25 -20.51 10.45
CA LYS A 124 1.22 -20.51 11.51
C LYS A 124 0.11 -21.53 11.26
N ARG A 125 -0.34 -21.69 10.02
CA ARG A 125 -1.36 -22.70 9.66
C ARG A 125 -0.87 -24.13 9.86
N LEU A 126 0.43 -24.35 9.72
CA LEU A 126 1.08 -25.66 9.84
C LEU A 126 1.77 -25.88 11.20
N GLU A 127 1.69 -24.90 12.10
CA GLU A 127 2.35 -24.93 13.41
C GLU A 127 3.85 -25.27 13.35
N LYS A 128 4.54 -24.73 12.33
CA LYS A 128 5.99 -24.98 12.11
C LYS A 128 6.77 -23.68 11.89
N PRO A 129 8.11 -23.70 11.99
CA PRO A 129 8.94 -22.53 11.73
C PRO A 129 8.82 -22.03 10.28
N ALA A 130 8.76 -20.71 10.07
CA ALA A 130 8.66 -20.12 8.72
C ALA A 130 9.85 -20.46 7.81
N ALA A 131 11.03 -20.72 8.39
CA ALA A 131 12.22 -21.17 7.66
C ALA A 131 12.08 -22.58 7.06
N GLU A 132 11.17 -23.41 7.60
CA GLU A 132 10.90 -24.79 7.15
C GLU A 132 9.71 -24.87 6.18
N VAL A 133 9.10 -23.73 5.83
CA VAL A 133 8.00 -23.68 4.85
C VAL A 133 8.55 -23.83 3.44
N THR A 134 8.10 -24.88 2.76
CA THR A 134 8.40 -25.19 1.35
C THR A 134 7.39 -24.53 0.42
N GLU A 135 7.67 -24.56 -0.89
CA GLU A 135 6.70 -24.10 -1.89
C GLU A 135 5.43 -24.94 -1.94
N GLU A 136 5.54 -26.25 -1.68
CA GLU A 136 4.40 -27.17 -1.61
C GLU A 136 3.49 -26.84 -0.43
N ASP A 137 4.07 -26.52 0.73
CA ASP A 137 3.30 -26.04 1.88
C ASP A 137 2.49 -24.77 1.54
N ILE A 138 3.11 -23.82 0.83
CA ILE A 138 2.43 -22.58 0.40
C ILE A 138 1.34 -22.91 -0.61
N ALA A 139 1.59 -23.80 -1.57
CA ALA A 139 0.61 -24.21 -2.57
C ALA A 139 -0.64 -24.83 -1.93
N ASN A 140 -0.45 -25.64 -0.88
CA ASN A 140 -1.54 -26.36 -0.24
C ASN A 140 -2.22 -25.54 0.87
N HIS A 141 -1.46 -24.77 1.64
CA HIS A 141 -1.93 -24.14 2.88
C HIS A 141 -1.74 -22.63 2.92
N GLY A 142 -0.99 -22.04 2.00
CA GLY A 142 -0.71 -20.61 2.01
C GLY A 142 -1.89 -19.73 1.58
N PRO A 143 -1.91 -18.45 2.02
CA PRO A 143 -2.83 -17.45 1.48
C PRO A 143 -2.50 -17.11 0.02
N TRP A 144 -3.45 -16.46 -0.64
CA TRP A 144 -3.20 -15.85 -1.95
C TRP A 144 -2.29 -14.63 -1.81
N LEU A 145 -1.27 -14.54 -2.65
CA LEU A 145 -0.50 -13.32 -2.86
C LEU A 145 -1.17 -12.50 -3.96
N HIS A 146 -1.87 -11.45 -3.56
CA HIS A 146 -2.56 -10.54 -4.47
C HIS A 146 -1.67 -9.34 -4.77
N TYR A 147 -1.24 -9.19 -6.02
CA TYR A 147 -0.47 -8.02 -6.44
C TYR A 147 -1.37 -7.04 -7.20
N ALA A 148 -1.69 -5.91 -6.56
CA ALA A 148 -2.55 -4.87 -7.15
C ALA A 148 -1.69 -3.86 -7.89
N SER A 149 -1.64 -3.97 -9.23
CA SER A 149 -0.71 -3.21 -10.05
C SER A 149 -1.22 -2.93 -11.45
N THR A 150 -0.50 -2.10 -12.20
CA THR A 150 -0.75 -1.90 -13.64
C THR A 150 -0.38 -3.12 -14.48
N SER A 151 -0.93 -3.24 -15.70
CA SER A 151 -0.65 -4.36 -16.61
C SER A 151 0.84 -4.51 -16.95
N TRP A 152 1.58 -3.41 -16.97
CA TRP A 152 3.02 -3.41 -17.15
C TRP A 152 3.78 -3.87 -15.90
N GLU A 153 3.38 -3.41 -14.71
CA GLU A 153 3.96 -3.89 -13.43
C GLU A 153 3.74 -5.39 -13.23
N ASN A 154 2.58 -5.90 -13.66
CA ASN A 154 2.28 -7.33 -13.68
C ASN A 154 3.32 -8.12 -14.48
N ASN A 155 3.85 -7.59 -15.59
CA ASN A 155 4.90 -8.27 -16.35
C ASN A 155 6.24 -8.30 -15.60
N HIS A 156 6.58 -7.23 -14.88
CA HIS A 156 7.81 -7.16 -14.07
C HIS A 156 7.75 -8.14 -12.90
N ILE A 157 6.58 -8.23 -12.25
CA ILE A 157 6.37 -9.16 -11.15
C ILE A 157 6.22 -10.60 -11.66
N ARG A 158 5.59 -10.86 -12.81
CA ARG A 158 5.60 -12.21 -13.42
C ARG A 158 7.01 -12.67 -13.71
N HIS A 159 7.86 -11.81 -14.28
CA HIS A 159 9.27 -12.14 -14.49
C HIS A 159 10.00 -12.42 -13.18
N ALA A 160 9.75 -11.62 -12.15
CA ALA A 160 10.32 -11.80 -10.82
C ALA A 160 9.88 -13.08 -10.12
N LEU A 161 8.57 -13.39 -10.17
CA LEU A 161 7.95 -14.55 -9.56
C LEU A 161 8.24 -15.84 -10.33
N ALA A 162 8.58 -15.75 -11.62
CA ALA A 162 9.11 -16.85 -12.40
C ALA A 162 10.57 -17.19 -12.04
N GLN A 163 11.26 -16.35 -11.25
CA GLN A 163 12.59 -16.68 -10.75
C GLN A 163 12.47 -17.50 -9.45
N PRO A 164 13.26 -18.59 -9.29
CA PRO A 164 13.30 -19.39 -8.06
C PRO A 164 13.57 -18.58 -6.79
N ALA A 165 14.16 -17.38 -6.94
CA ALA A 165 14.56 -16.51 -5.84
C ALA A 165 13.42 -16.00 -4.96
N LEU A 166 12.17 -15.99 -5.42
CA LEU A 166 11.02 -15.59 -4.59
C LEU A 166 10.32 -16.77 -3.89
N GLY A 167 10.53 -18.00 -4.38
CA GLY A 167 9.99 -19.22 -3.77
C GLY A 167 8.49 -19.18 -3.49
N MET A 168 7.72 -18.71 -4.48
CA MET A 168 6.26 -18.57 -4.43
C MET A 168 5.62 -19.38 -5.57
N PRO A 169 4.70 -20.32 -5.27
CA PRO A 169 4.04 -21.10 -6.32
C PRO A 169 3.11 -20.20 -7.14
N SER A 170 3.18 -20.31 -8.48
CA SER A 170 2.35 -19.56 -9.43
C SER A 170 0.85 -19.71 -9.16
N SER A 171 0.43 -20.88 -8.65
CA SER A 171 -0.96 -21.18 -8.28
C SER A 171 -1.48 -20.37 -7.10
N LYS A 172 -0.64 -19.66 -6.35
CA LYS A 172 -1.03 -18.78 -5.22
C LYS A 172 -0.87 -17.31 -5.53
N ILE A 173 -0.54 -16.95 -6.76
CA ILE A 173 -0.36 -15.56 -7.18
C ILE A 173 -1.62 -15.13 -7.93
N PHE A 174 -2.27 -14.10 -7.40
CA PHE A 174 -3.41 -13.48 -8.03
C PHE A 174 -3.02 -12.09 -8.54
N MET A 175 -3.10 -11.93 -9.86
CA MET A 175 -3.00 -10.65 -10.55
C MET A 175 -4.29 -10.47 -11.31
N TYR A 176 -5.11 -9.51 -10.92
CA TYR A 176 -6.36 -9.24 -11.61
C TYR A 176 -6.14 -8.28 -12.78
N THR A 177 -7.03 -8.42 -13.75
CA THR A 177 -7.16 -7.51 -14.88
C THR A 177 -8.52 -6.85 -14.76
N PHE A 178 -8.56 -5.53 -14.64
CA PHE A 178 -9.82 -4.81 -14.61
C PHE A 178 -10.41 -4.75 -16.01
N LEU A 179 -11.64 -5.21 -16.18
CA LEU A 179 -12.40 -5.07 -17.42
C LEU A 179 -13.38 -3.89 -17.29
N ASP A 180 -13.57 -3.13 -18.36
CA ASP A 180 -14.65 -2.15 -18.43
C ASP A 180 -16.02 -2.83 -18.66
N ASP A 181 -17.10 -2.03 -18.67
CA ASP A 181 -18.47 -2.51 -18.87
C ASP A 181 -18.69 -3.19 -20.25
N HIS A 182 -17.71 -3.12 -21.14
CA HIS A 182 -17.70 -3.76 -22.45
C HIS A 182 -16.76 -4.99 -22.51
N GLY A 183 -16.24 -5.43 -21.37
CA GLY A 183 -15.34 -6.58 -21.28
C GLY A 183 -13.93 -6.32 -21.79
N LYS A 184 -13.54 -5.06 -22.01
CA LYS A 184 -12.19 -4.70 -22.46
C LYS A 184 -11.29 -4.43 -21.28
N GLU A 185 -10.06 -4.94 -21.33
CA GLU A 185 -9.05 -4.65 -20.32
C GLU A 185 -8.81 -3.14 -20.19
N ARG A 186 -9.09 -2.63 -18.99
CA ARG A 186 -8.81 -1.26 -18.59
C ARG A 186 -7.48 -1.25 -17.84
N GLN A 187 -6.59 -0.37 -18.26
CA GLN A 187 -5.31 -0.22 -17.58
C GLN A 187 -5.53 0.40 -16.20
N PHE A 188 -4.93 -0.19 -15.16
CA PHE A 188 -4.72 0.54 -13.92
C PHE A 188 -3.68 1.63 -14.17
N ILE A 189 -4.02 2.86 -13.83
CA ILE A 189 -3.16 4.02 -14.04
C ILE A 189 -2.57 4.48 -12.70
N ASN A 190 -3.33 4.31 -11.62
CA ASN A 190 -2.97 4.75 -10.27
C ASN A 190 -3.68 3.92 -9.20
N THR A 191 -3.35 4.17 -7.92
CA THR A 191 -3.95 3.46 -6.79
C THR A 191 -5.47 3.58 -6.73
N ALA A 192 -6.07 4.69 -7.19
CA ALA A 192 -7.54 4.82 -7.20
C ALA A 192 -8.17 3.80 -8.15
N THR A 193 -7.67 3.70 -9.38
CA THR A 193 -8.13 2.70 -10.34
C THR A 193 -7.90 1.26 -9.87
N GLN A 194 -6.82 1.02 -9.11
CA GLN A 194 -6.60 -0.30 -8.47
C GLN A 194 -7.70 -0.61 -7.45
N MET A 195 -8.07 0.36 -6.59
CA MET A 195 -9.13 0.13 -5.60
C MET A 195 -10.52 0.01 -6.25
N GLU A 196 -10.80 0.75 -7.33
CA GLU A 196 -12.07 0.66 -8.07
C GLU A 196 -12.29 -0.72 -8.71
N GLY A 197 -11.22 -1.28 -9.27
CA GLY A 197 -11.21 -2.60 -9.90
C GLY A 197 -10.89 -3.74 -8.93
N LEU A 198 -10.82 -3.48 -7.61
CA LEU A 198 -10.40 -4.48 -6.63
C LEU A 198 -11.25 -5.75 -6.74
N GLU A 199 -10.57 -6.86 -6.99
CA GLU A 199 -11.15 -8.19 -7.03
C GLU A 199 -10.35 -9.16 -6.17
N PHE A 200 -10.97 -10.29 -5.86
CA PHE A 200 -10.33 -11.38 -5.14
C PHE A 200 -10.39 -12.65 -6.01
N PRO A 201 -9.49 -13.63 -5.77
CA PRO A 201 -9.50 -14.90 -6.50
C PRO A 201 -10.91 -15.48 -6.59
N GLU A 202 -11.26 -16.05 -7.75
CA GLU A 202 -12.60 -16.57 -7.99
C GLU A 202 -13.04 -17.56 -6.89
N GLY A 203 -14.26 -17.39 -6.41
CA GLY A 203 -14.80 -18.21 -5.30
C GLY A 203 -14.22 -17.90 -3.92
N SER A 204 -13.20 -17.03 -3.81
CA SER A 204 -12.68 -16.62 -2.50
C SER A 204 -13.61 -15.62 -1.81
N ARG A 205 -13.88 -15.89 -0.53
CA ARG A 205 -14.50 -14.95 0.40
C ARG A 205 -13.55 -14.79 1.58
N PRO A 206 -12.46 -14.02 1.43
CA PRO A 206 -11.41 -13.96 2.43
C PRO A 206 -11.96 -13.52 3.78
N ARG A 207 -11.61 -14.25 4.84
CA ARG A 207 -11.92 -13.86 6.22
C ARG A 207 -11.08 -12.66 6.63
N ARG A 208 -9.81 -12.67 6.22
CA ARG A 208 -8.87 -11.58 6.47
C ARG A 208 -8.01 -11.29 5.25
N VAL A 209 -7.89 -10.00 4.92
CA VAL A 209 -7.02 -9.45 3.87
C VAL A 209 -5.97 -8.59 4.54
N LEU A 210 -4.70 -8.97 4.36
CA LEU A 210 -3.57 -8.25 4.91
C LEU A 210 -2.96 -7.35 3.84
N VAL A 211 -3.04 -6.03 4.01
CA VAL A 211 -2.66 -5.02 3.02
C VAL A 211 -1.27 -4.48 3.30
N VAL A 212 -0.33 -4.76 2.41
CA VAL A 212 1.10 -4.45 2.56
C VAL A 212 1.45 -3.22 1.73
N SER A 213 1.94 -2.18 2.41
CA SER A 213 2.46 -0.98 1.76
C SER A 213 3.25 -0.11 2.75
N HIS A 214 3.81 0.99 2.26
CA HIS A 214 4.50 1.96 3.11
C HIS A 214 3.49 2.91 3.79
N PRO A 215 3.74 3.39 5.02
CA PRO A 215 2.83 4.23 5.80
C PRO A 215 2.16 5.38 5.04
N PRO A 216 2.87 6.28 4.31
CA PRO A 216 2.20 7.36 3.58
C PRO A 216 1.18 6.85 2.55
N HIS A 217 1.50 5.74 1.88
CA HIS A 217 0.61 5.16 0.89
C HIS A 217 -0.61 4.51 1.53
N LEU A 218 -0.44 3.84 2.67
CA LEU A 218 -1.55 3.23 3.41
C LEU A 218 -2.57 4.26 3.87
N VAL A 219 -2.13 5.48 4.24
CA VAL A 219 -3.05 6.59 4.50
C VAL A 219 -3.92 6.84 3.28
N ARG A 220 -3.33 7.03 2.10
CA ARG A 220 -4.10 7.25 0.87
C ARG A 220 -4.99 6.05 0.51
N THR A 221 -4.47 4.84 0.64
CA THR A 221 -5.20 3.60 0.38
C THR A 221 -6.43 3.49 1.27
N ALA A 222 -6.38 3.91 2.54
CA ALA A 222 -7.54 3.88 3.44
C ALA A 222 -8.74 4.67 2.88
N TYR A 223 -8.49 5.89 2.37
CA TYR A 223 -9.54 6.74 1.82
C TYR A 223 -10.08 6.25 0.47
N LEU A 224 -9.21 5.64 -0.35
CA LEU A 224 -9.60 5.02 -1.62
C LEU A 224 -10.40 3.72 -1.39
N MET A 225 -10.00 2.91 -0.41
CA MET A 225 -10.71 1.68 -0.06
C MET A 225 -12.11 1.95 0.48
N GLU A 226 -12.32 3.04 1.23
CA GLU A 226 -13.67 3.42 1.71
C GLU A 226 -14.61 3.71 0.54
N ARG A 227 -14.10 4.33 -0.53
CA ARG A 227 -14.89 4.56 -1.74
C ARG A 227 -15.30 3.26 -2.43
N SER A 228 -14.44 2.25 -2.38
CA SER A 228 -14.62 0.94 -3.03
C SER A 228 -15.04 -0.17 -2.06
N LYS A 229 -15.53 0.15 -0.86
CA LYS A 229 -15.78 -0.87 0.20
C LYS A 229 -16.73 -1.99 -0.20
N GLU A 230 -17.67 -1.74 -1.12
CA GLU A 230 -18.60 -2.75 -1.62
C GLU A 230 -17.90 -3.86 -2.43
N ARG A 231 -16.66 -3.64 -2.87
CA ARG A 231 -15.80 -4.67 -3.49
C ARG A 231 -15.22 -5.65 -2.47
N ILE A 232 -15.22 -5.28 -1.19
CA ILE A 232 -14.68 -6.10 -0.11
C ILE A 232 -15.82 -6.98 0.43
N PRO A 233 -15.66 -8.31 0.47
CA PRO A 233 -16.72 -9.18 0.97
C PRO A 233 -17.14 -8.82 2.41
N LYS A 234 -18.44 -8.91 2.68
CA LYS A 234 -18.98 -8.60 4.00
C LYS A 234 -18.39 -9.53 5.05
N GLY A 235 -17.95 -8.95 6.17
CA GLY A 235 -17.32 -9.69 7.27
C GLY A 235 -15.82 -9.92 7.11
N THR A 236 -15.21 -9.51 5.98
CA THR A 236 -13.76 -9.55 5.82
C THR A 236 -13.08 -8.53 6.74
N VAL A 237 -12.10 -8.98 7.53
CA VAL A 237 -11.19 -8.11 8.28
C VAL A 237 -10.11 -7.61 7.33
N VAL A 238 -10.06 -6.30 7.11
CA VAL A 238 -8.92 -5.67 6.43
C VAL A 238 -7.91 -5.27 7.49
N GLN A 239 -6.74 -5.89 7.45
CA GLN A 239 -5.62 -5.58 8.33
C GLN A 239 -4.55 -4.86 7.53
N PHE A 240 -4.12 -3.68 7.97
CA PHE A 240 -3.02 -2.99 7.33
C PHE A 240 -1.69 -3.42 7.93
N PHE A 241 -0.72 -3.70 7.06
CA PHE A 241 0.62 -4.14 7.43
C PHE A 241 1.64 -3.13 6.88
N PRO A 242 1.94 -2.06 7.63
CA PRO A 242 2.91 -1.06 7.22
C PRO A 242 4.32 -1.64 7.20
N ILE A 243 5.07 -1.37 6.13
CA ILE A 243 6.52 -1.60 6.07
C ILE A 243 7.28 -0.28 6.23
N PRO A 244 8.46 -0.26 6.88
CA PRO A 244 9.14 0.99 7.21
C PRO A 244 9.41 1.88 6.00
N THR A 245 9.01 3.14 6.07
CA THR A 245 9.39 4.15 5.08
C THR A 245 10.90 4.39 5.16
N PRO A 246 11.64 4.47 4.04
CA PRO A 246 13.03 4.91 4.04
C PRO A 246 13.16 6.26 4.78
N LYS A 247 14.22 6.45 5.57
CA LYS A 247 14.34 7.62 6.47
C LYS A 247 14.26 8.94 5.70
N GLU A 248 14.93 8.99 4.56
CA GLU A 248 14.98 10.11 3.63
C GLU A 248 13.65 10.33 2.88
N ALA A 249 12.75 9.35 2.91
CA ALA A 249 11.45 9.40 2.25
C ALA A 249 10.31 9.83 3.19
N VAL A 250 10.47 9.73 4.52
CA VAL A 250 9.35 9.94 5.48
C VAL A 250 8.60 11.24 5.22
N GLU A 251 9.31 12.35 5.15
CA GLU A 251 8.72 13.68 4.89
C GLU A 251 8.26 13.87 3.44
N PRO A 252 9.13 13.76 2.41
CA PRO A 252 8.71 14.04 1.03
C PRO A 252 7.64 13.07 0.53
N TYR A 253 7.72 11.78 0.88
CA TYR A 253 6.71 10.80 0.51
C TYR A 253 5.40 11.03 1.26
N GLY A 254 5.48 11.37 2.56
CA GLY A 254 4.37 11.82 3.37
C GLY A 254 3.58 12.94 2.71
N LEU A 255 4.25 14.05 2.39
CA LEU A 255 3.62 15.21 1.75
C LEU A 255 2.95 14.83 0.42
N MET A 256 3.64 14.07 -0.43
CA MET A 256 3.12 13.69 -1.75
C MET A 256 1.88 12.79 -1.68
N GLU A 257 1.81 11.85 -0.73
CA GLU A 257 0.66 10.96 -0.58
C GLU A 257 -0.51 11.65 0.12
N LEU A 258 -0.27 12.42 1.18
CA LEU A 258 -1.33 13.14 1.91
C LEU A 258 -1.94 14.24 1.04
N ARG A 259 -1.14 14.97 0.26
CA ARG A 259 -1.65 15.87 -0.79
C ARG A 259 -2.47 15.13 -1.84
N GLY A 260 -2.05 13.90 -2.17
CA GLY A 260 -2.78 13.01 -3.05
C GLY A 260 -4.17 12.65 -2.53
N VAL A 261 -4.39 12.63 -1.21
CA VAL A 261 -5.72 12.44 -0.62
C VAL A 261 -6.63 13.62 -0.92
N PHE A 262 -6.17 14.86 -0.72
CA PHE A 262 -6.97 16.05 -1.05
C PHE A 262 -7.37 16.09 -2.52
N ALA A 263 -6.44 15.80 -3.42
CA ALA A 263 -6.75 15.70 -4.85
C ALA A 263 -7.77 14.60 -5.12
N ALA A 264 -7.64 13.42 -4.51
CA ALA A 264 -8.59 12.33 -4.67
C ALA A 264 -10.01 12.67 -4.18
N ILE A 265 -10.12 13.41 -3.07
CA ILE A 265 -11.41 13.82 -2.50
C ILE A 265 -12.06 14.94 -3.33
N TYR A 266 -11.35 16.05 -3.54
CA TYR A 266 -11.96 17.30 -4.00
C TYR A 266 -11.76 17.60 -5.47
N LYS A 267 -10.76 17.02 -6.12
CA LYS A 267 -10.49 17.21 -7.55
C LYS A 267 -10.99 16.05 -8.40
N LEU A 268 -10.78 14.82 -7.94
CA LEU A 268 -11.04 13.61 -8.73
C LEU A 268 -12.33 12.89 -8.31
N GLY A 269 -12.81 13.08 -7.07
CA GLY A 269 -13.98 12.38 -6.55
C GLY A 269 -13.80 10.86 -6.40
N THR A 270 -12.56 10.39 -6.32
CA THR A 270 -12.18 8.97 -6.27
C THR A 270 -11.89 8.46 -4.86
N ALA A 271 -11.91 9.34 -3.86
CA ALA A 271 -11.76 8.98 -2.45
C ALA A 271 -12.98 9.43 -1.63
N ALA A 272 -13.26 8.71 -0.54
CA ALA A 272 -14.20 9.17 0.47
C ALA A 272 -13.61 10.31 1.32
N LYS A 273 -14.42 10.99 2.13
CA LYS A 273 -13.93 12.02 3.08
C LYS A 273 -13.42 11.44 4.41
N THR A 274 -13.71 10.17 4.66
CA THR A 274 -13.25 9.43 5.83
C THR A 274 -12.47 8.19 5.39
N PRO A 275 -11.49 7.72 6.19
CA PRO A 275 -10.75 6.50 5.89
C PRO A 275 -11.63 5.26 6.09
N PHE A 276 -11.25 4.16 5.43
CA PHE A 276 -11.83 2.83 5.64
C PHE A 276 -11.60 2.35 7.08
N ASN A 277 -12.49 1.52 7.61
CA ASN A 277 -12.31 0.90 8.92
C ASN A 277 -11.39 -0.34 8.82
N PHE A 278 -10.20 -0.28 9.42
CA PHE A 278 -9.19 -1.33 9.33
C PHE A 278 -8.68 -1.77 10.71
N SER A 279 -8.03 -2.95 10.75
CA SER A 279 -7.27 -3.43 11.92
C SER A 279 -5.77 -3.14 11.79
N LEU A 280 -5.14 -2.82 12.92
CA LEU A 280 -3.68 -2.90 13.12
C LEU A 280 -3.29 -3.99 14.12
N GLU A 281 -4.27 -4.80 14.53
CA GLU A 281 -4.15 -5.96 15.42
C GLU A 281 -4.19 -7.26 14.63
#